data_AF-A0A2M9JYJ5-F1
#
_entry.id   AF-A0A2M9JYJ5-F1
#
_cell.length_a   1.000
_cell.length_b   1.000
_cell.length_c   1.000
_cell.angle_alpha   90.00
_cell.angle_beta   90.00
_cell.angle_gamma   90.00
#
_symmetry.space_group_name_H-M   'P 1'
#
loop_
_entity.id
_entity.type
_entity.pdbx_description
1 polymer ?
#
loop_
_entity_poly.entity_id
_entity_poly.type
_entity_poly.pdbx_seq_one_letter_code
_entity_poly.pdbx_strand_id
1 'polypeptide(L)' 'MRAAMRGTATQPRIVKAAESRNESLRQPGRPAQSLEQHQLVADAVRAGSPEDAARAMHTHVDNVGKVKLLDWRPEGE' A
#
# COMPACT_ATOMS: atom_id res chain seq x y z
N MET A 1 -13.22 -2.19 -48.49
CA MET A 1 -13.01 -3.23 -47.46
C MET A 1 -11.67 -3.00 -46.77
N ARG A 2 -11.66 -2.48 -45.52
CA ARG A 2 -10.53 -2.61 -44.58
C ARG A 2 -11.12 -2.64 -43.17
N ALA A 3 -11.17 -3.84 -42.60
CA ALA A 3 -11.51 -4.04 -41.20
C ALA A 3 -10.27 -3.74 -40.35
N ALA A 4 -10.34 -2.72 -39.51
CA ALA A 4 -9.32 -2.47 -38.49
C ALA A 4 -9.85 -3.03 -37.16
N MET A 5 -9.35 -4.21 -36.80
CA MET A 5 -9.59 -4.83 -35.51
C MET A 5 -8.79 -4.07 -34.46
N ARG A 6 -9.49 -3.31 -33.60
CA ARG A 6 -8.89 -2.66 -32.43
C ARG A 6 -8.66 -3.73 -31.36
N GLY A 7 -7.39 -3.97 -31.05
CA GLY A 7 -6.99 -4.78 -29.91
C GLY A 7 -7.55 -4.21 -28.62
N THR A 8 -8.23 -5.06 -27.84
CA THR A 8 -8.65 -4.74 -26.47
C THR A 8 -7.42 -4.77 -25.58
N ALA A 9 -6.77 -3.62 -25.40
CA ALA A 9 -5.80 -3.46 -24.32
C ALA A 9 -6.56 -3.53 -23.00
N THR A 10 -6.35 -4.61 -22.23
CA THR A 10 -6.79 -4.67 -20.83
C THR A 10 -6.06 -3.56 -20.08
N GLN A 11 -6.76 -2.45 -19.83
CA GLN A 11 -6.26 -1.37 -18.97
C GLN A 11 -5.95 -1.98 -17.59
N PRO A 12 -4.78 -1.72 -16.97
CA PRO A 12 -4.54 -2.14 -15.60
C PRO A 12 -5.60 -1.49 -14.72
N ARG A 13 -6.33 -2.30 -13.95
CA ARG A 13 -7.27 -1.77 -12.97
C ARG A 13 -6.46 -1.02 -11.91
N ILE A 14 -6.46 0.30 -11.98
CA ILE A 14 -6.04 1.15 -10.88
C ILE A 14 -7.04 0.91 -9.75
N VAL A 15 -6.66 0.06 -8.80
CA VAL A 15 -7.45 -0.18 -7.60
C VAL A 15 -7.34 1.07 -6.75
N LYS A 16 -8.48 1.69 -6.45
CA LYS A 16 -8.50 2.93 -5.68
C LYS A 16 -7.98 2.64 -4.27
N ALA A 17 -7.24 3.57 -3.67
CA ALA A 17 -6.69 3.42 -2.31
C ALA A 17 -7.76 3.03 -1.26
N ALA A 18 -9.01 3.50 -1.45
CA ALA A 18 -10.14 3.13 -0.60
C ALA A 18 -10.55 1.65 -0.71
N GLU A 19 -10.44 1.06 -1.90
CA GLU A 19 -10.75 -0.36 -2.14
C GLU A 19 -9.66 -1.25 -1.55
N SER A 20 -8.38 -0.86 -1.69
CA SER A 20 -7.24 -1.53 -1.04
C SER A 20 -7.34 -1.49 0.49
N ARG A 21 -7.77 -0.36 1.05
CA ARG A 21 -7.99 -0.17 2.49
C ARG A 21 -9.11 -1.06 3.03
N ASN A 22 -10.25 -1.15 2.33
CA ASN A 22 -11.37 -2.01 2.76
C ASN A 22 -10.99 -3.49 2.74
N GLU A 23 -10.25 -3.94 1.73
CA GLU A 23 -9.76 -5.31 1.65
C GLU A 23 -8.78 -5.63 2.79
N SER A 24 -7.85 -4.71 3.08
CA SER A 24 -6.92 -4.84 4.22
C SER A 24 -7.64 -4.96 5.57
N LEU A 25 -8.66 -4.12 5.80
CA LEU A 25 -9.41 -4.12 7.08
C LEU A 25 -10.25 -5.39 7.30
N ARG A 26 -10.61 -6.12 6.25
CA ARG A 26 -11.35 -7.38 6.34
C ARG A 26 -10.47 -8.57 6.70
N GLN A 27 -9.15 -8.44 6.58
CA GLN A 27 -8.23 -9.52 6.91
C GLN A 27 -8.12 -9.67 8.44
N PRO A 28 -8.31 -10.88 8.99
CA PRO A 28 -8.14 -11.12 10.41
C PRO A 28 -6.77 -10.66 10.93
N GLY A 29 -6.74 -9.99 12.08
CA GLY A 29 -5.51 -9.50 12.72
C GLY A 29 -4.89 -8.23 12.11
N ARG A 30 -5.21 -7.88 10.85
CA ARG A 30 -4.66 -6.67 10.21
C ARG A 30 -5.03 -5.36 10.91
N PRO A 31 -6.27 -5.13 11.38
CA PRO A 31 -6.59 -3.90 12.09
C PRO A 31 -5.75 -3.67 13.34
N ALA A 32 -5.55 -4.73 14.14
CA ALA A 32 -4.73 -4.67 15.35
C ALA A 32 -3.25 -4.42 15.02
N GLN A 33 -2.70 -5.13 14.02
CA GLN A 33 -1.32 -4.95 13.56
C GLN A 33 -1.07 -3.51 13.05
N SER A 34 -1.99 -2.96 12.27
CA SER A 34 -1.87 -1.58 11.77
C SER A 34 -1.89 -0.55 12.91
N LEU A 35 -2.77 -0.76 13.90
CA LEU A 35 -2.86 0.12 15.06
C LEU A 35 -1.56 0.11 15.89
N GLU A 36 -1.02 -1.07 16.18
CA GLU A 36 0.26 -1.21 16.89
C GLU A 36 1.39 -0.48 16.15
N GLN A 37 1.46 -0.62 14.83
CA GLN A 37 2.48 0.05 14.03
C GLN A 37 2.32 1.57 14.00
N HIS A 38 1.09 2.07 13.96
CA HIS A 38 0.83 3.50 14.10
C HIS A 38 1.24 4.04 15.48
N GLN A 39 1.06 3.25 16.55
CA GLN A 39 1.51 3.63 17.89
C GLN A 39 3.04 3.75 17.94
N LEU A 40 3.78 2.80 17.36
CA LEU A 40 5.24 2.86 17.29
C LEU A 40 5.75 4.10 16.53
N VAL A 41 5.11 4.46 15.41
CA VAL A 41 5.43 5.71 14.70
C VAL A 41 5.18 6.92 15.60
N ALA A 42 4.00 6.98 16.24
CA ALA A 42 3.63 8.11 17.09
C ALA A 42 4.59 8.24 18.29
N ASP A 43 5.03 7.14 18.87
CA ASP A 43 5.95 7.13 20.00
C ASP A 43 7.35 7.62 19.59
N ALA A 44 7.86 7.19 18.43
CA ALA A 44 9.13 7.69 17.91
C ALA A 44 9.09 9.20 17.60
N VAL A 45 7.97 9.69 17.06
CA VAL A 45 7.75 11.12 16.83
C VAL A 45 7.69 11.89 18.14
N ARG A 46 6.98 11.38 19.17
CA ARG A 46 6.93 12.01 20.50
C ARG A 46 8.29 12.04 21.19
N ALA A 47 9.10 11.00 20.99
CA ALA A 47 10.47 10.94 21.49
C ALA A 47 11.43 11.87 20.74
N GLY A 48 11.00 12.48 19.62
CA GLY A 48 11.85 13.35 18.81
C GLY A 48 12.96 12.59 18.06
N SER A 49 12.77 11.28 17.81
CA SER A 49 13.75 10.47 17.07
C SER A 49 13.31 10.32 15.59
N PRO A 50 13.90 11.09 14.67
CA PRO A 50 13.53 11.02 13.26
C PRO A 50 13.92 9.68 12.62
N GLU A 51 15.03 9.06 13.04
CA GLU A 51 15.49 7.77 12.51
C GLU A 51 14.53 6.63 12.89
N ASP A 52 14.07 6.61 14.14
CA ASP A 52 13.12 5.61 14.62
C ASP A 52 11.75 5.79 13.97
N ALA A 53 11.31 7.03 13.79
CA ALA A 53 10.06 7.34 13.09
C ALA A 53 10.12 6.88 11.63
N ALA A 54 11.22 7.15 10.93
CA ALA A 54 11.42 6.70 9.55
C ALA A 54 11.43 5.16 9.46
N ARG A 55 12.15 4.47 10.34
CA ARG A 55 12.19 3.00 10.38
C ARG A 55 10.83 2.38 10.65
N ALA A 56 10.08 2.93 11.61
CA ALA A 56 8.72 2.48 11.92
C ALA A 56 7.77 2.70 10.74
N MET A 57 7.88 3.85 10.06
CA MET A 57 7.06 4.16 8.89
C MET A 57 7.37 3.24 7.70
N HIS A 58 8.65 2.96 7.42
CA HIS A 58 9.05 2.00 6.37
C HIS A 58 8.45 0.62 6.63
N THR A 59 8.57 0.14 7.88
CA THR A 59 8.01 -1.15 8.28
C THR A 59 6.48 -1.17 8.10
N HIS A 60 5.79 -0.10 8.46
CA HIS A 60 4.34 0.02 8.27
C HIS A 60 3.96 -0.04 6.79
N VAL A 61 4.62 0.76 5.94
CA VAL A 61 4.39 0.82 4.49
C VAL A 61 4.62 -0.54 3.82
N ASP A 62 5.70 -1.25 4.19
CA ASP A 62 5.97 -2.60 3.69
C ASP A 62 4.85 -3.58 4.06
N ASN A 63 4.30 -3.47 5.27
CA ASN A 63 3.27 -4.38 5.75
C ASN A 63 1.90 -4.14 5.10
N VAL A 64 1.57 -2.88 4.78
CA VAL A 64 0.34 -2.54 4.03
C VAL A 64 0.52 -2.73 2.52
N GLY A 65 1.74 -2.65 1.99
CA GLY A 65 2.05 -2.96 0.59
C GLY A 65 1.99 -4.45 0.25
N LYS A 66 2.27 -5.33 1.23
CA LYS A 66 2.15 -6.80 1.10
C LYS A 66 0.71 -7.31 1.08
N VAL A 67 -0.28 -6.45 1.22
CA VAL A 67 -1.69 -6.78 1.01
C VAL A 67 -1.88 -6.90 -0.50
N LYS A 68 -2.10 -8.12 -1.02
CA LYS A 68 -2.21 -8.46 -2.46
C LYS A 68 -3.12 -7.49 -3.23
N LEU A 69 -2.58 -6.37 -3.69
CA LEU A 69 -3.37 -5.41 -4.46
C LEU A 69 -2.60 -4.68 -5.56
N LEU A 70 -1.28 -4.54 -5.53
CA LEU A 70 -0.58 -3.83 -6.60
C LEU A 70 0.82 -4.41 -6.89
N ASP A 71 0.96 -4.94 -8.10
CA ASP A 71 2.22 -5.04 -8.82
C ASP A 71 2.61 -3.59 -9.21
N TRP A 72 3.26 -2.87 -8.29
CA TRP A 72 3.76 -1.52 -8.56
C TRP A 72 5.18 -1.63 -9.11
N ARG A 73 5.33 -1.30 -10.40
CA ARG A 73 6.62 -1.21 -11.07
C ARG A 73 6.98 0.27 -11.22
N PRO A 74 8.02 0.79 -10.57
CA PRO A 74 8.50 2.14 -10.86
C PRO A 74 9.02 2.15 -12.31
N GLU A 75 8.44 3.00 -13.15
CA GLU A 75 9.05 3.29 -14.46
C GLU A 75 10.10 4.37 -14.29
N GLY A 76 11.33 4.04 -14.68
CA GLY A 76 12.37 5.00 -15.08
C GLY A 76 13.19 5.62 -13.95
N GLU A 77 14.37 5.04 -13.72
CA GLU A 77 15.62 5.80 -13.61
C GLU A 77 16.51 5.43 -14.80
#